data_AF-A0AAW8L6S1-F1
#
_entry.id   AF-A0AAW8L6S1-F1
#
_cell.length_a   1.000
_cell.length_b   1.000
_cell.length_c   1.000
_cell.angle_alpha   90.00
_cell.angle_beta   90.00
_cell.angle_gamma   90.00
#
_symmetry.space_group_name_H-M   'P 1'
#
loop_
_entity.id
_entity.type
_entity.pdbx_description
1 polymer ?
#
loop_
_entity_poly.entity_id
_entity_poly.type
_entity_poly.pdbx_seq_one_letter_code
_entity_poly.pdbx_strand_id
1 'polypeptide(L)'
;IEGLTKGDQAPANASNRGEIFPPQKTKQQELGLKVDLGTFAHTLSAFEITKPNSYLDPSKLVNNLSTFVSDGEQRNRGIEWSFFGSPIEHVRLMGGFTYLDPELTKTKSGKNDGHTAVAVPKNQAKL
;
A
#
# COMPACT_ATOMS: atom_id res chain seq x y z
N ILE A 1 10.99 -1.34 7.04
CA ILE A 1 10.95 0.13 7.15
C ILE A 1 9.55 0.53 7.61
N GLU A 2 9.41 1.55 8.45
CA GLU A 2 8.10 2.08 8.87
C GLU A 2 7.98 3.54 8.45
N GLY A 3 6.84 3.89 7.86
CA GLY A 3 6.45 5.28 7.55
C GLY A 3 5.35 5.74 8.50
N LEU A 4 5.47 6.95 9.04
CA LEU A 4 4.45 7.55 9.88
C LEU A 4 3.57 8.50 9.06
N THR A 5 2.27 8.35 9.23
CA THR A 5 1.26 9.26 8.69
C THR A 5 0.46 9.86 9.84
N LYS A 6 0.00 11.11 9.69
CA LYS A 6 -0.84 11.75 10.70
C LYS A 6 -2.06 10.86 10.98
N GLY A 7 -2.37 10.65 12.25
CA GLY A 7 -3.56 9.90 12.65
C GLY A 7 -4.84 10.66 12.31
N ASP A 8 -5.88 9.90 11.99
CA ASP A 8 -7.20 10.45 11.68
C ASP A 8 -7.87 10.98 12.94
N GLN A 9 -8.77 11.94 12.75
CA GLN A 9 -9.63 12.46 13.82
C GLN A 9 -11.02 11.86 13.70
N ALA A 10 -11.56 11.37 14.82
CA ALA A 10 -12.89 10.83 14.90
C ALA A 10 -13.96 11.89 14.58
N PRO A 11 -14.90 11.61 13.65
CA PRO A 11 -15.92 12.55 13.23
C PRO A 11 -16.96 12.82 14.33
N ALA A 12 -17.75 13.88 14.15
CA ALA A 12 -18.73 14.33 15.15
C ALA A 12 -19.84 13.31 15.48
N ASN A 13 -20.11 12.37 14.56
CA ASN A 13 -21.11 11.31 14.71
C ASN A 13 -20.55 10.02 15.36
N ALA A 14 -19.29 10.01 15.78
CA ALA A 14 -18.68 8.88 16.48
C ALA A 14 -18.89 8.98 18.00
N SER A 15 -18.91 7.84 18.68
CA SER A 15 -18.95 7.77 20.15
C SER A 15 -17.70 8.43 20.79
N ASN A 16 -16.56 8.34 20.12
CA ASN A 16 -15.28 8.94 20.48
C ASN A 16 -15.01 10.25 19.71
N ARG A 17 -16.04 11.10 19.55
CA ARG A 17 -15.92 12.33 18.75
C ARG A 17 -14.70 13.16 19.13
N GLY A 18 -13.97 13.66 18.14
CA GLY A 18 -12.82 14.52 18.34
C GLY A 18 -11.55 13.84 18.84
N GLU A 19 -11.59 12.53 19.14
CA GLU A 19 -10.39 11.75 19.40
C GLU A 19 -9.45 11.82 18.19
N ILE A 20 -8.17 12.11 18.45
CA ILE A 20 -7.12 12.13 17.43
C ILE A 20 -6.28 10.88 17.66
N PHE A 21 -6.26 9.98 16.68
CA PHE A 21 -5.43 8.81 16.78
C PHE A 21 -3.94 9.15 16.73
N PRO A 22 -3.09 8.34 17.37
CA PRO A 22 -1.66 8.46 17.20
C PRO A 22 -1.27 8.28 15.72
N PRO A 23 -0.08 8.75 15.32
CA PRO A 23 0.42 8.56 13.97
C PRO A 23 0.29 7.09 13.51
N GLN A 24 -0.34 6.92 12.35
CA GLN A 24 -0.58 5.62 11.75
C GLN A 24 0.68 5.11 11.08
N LYS A 25 1.03 3.85 11.35
CA LYS A 25 2.26 3.21 10.90
C LYS A 25 2.01 2.40 9.63
N THR A 26 2.52 2.86 8.50
CA THR A 26 2.67 2.03 7.29
C THR A 26 3.94 1.20 7.43
N LYS A 27 3.86 -0.12 7.26
CA LYS A 27 5.02 -1.01 7.38
C LYS A 27 5.37 -1.58 6.02
N GLN A 28 6.64 -1.51 5.65
CA GLN A 28 7.18 -2.05 4.41
C GLN A 28 8.29 -3.05 4.69
N GLN A 29 8.22 -4.18 4.01
CA GLN A 29 9.32 -5.14 3.87
C GLN A 29 9.65 -5.26 2.39
N GLU A 30 10.94 -5.29 2.06
CA GLU A 30 11.40 -5.33 0.68
C GLU A 30 12.68 -6.16 0.59
N LEU A 31 12.76 -6.96 -0.47
CA LEU A 31 13.94 -7.71 -0.87
C LEU A 31 14.25 -7.35 -2.32
N GLY A 32 15.50 -6.99 -2.60
CA GLY A 32 15.90 -6.55 -3.94
C GLY A 32 17.25 -7.10 -4.37
N LEU A 33 17.37 -7.31 -5.68
CA LEU A 33 18.58 -7.63 -6.41
C LEU A 33 18.86 -6.51 -7.41
N LYS A 34 20.10 -6.05 -7.45
CA LYS A 34 20.60 -5.08 -8.43
C LYS A 34 21.76 -5.68 -9.18
N VAL A 35 21.74 -5.57 -10.50
CA VAL A 35 22.81 -6.05 -11.38
C VAL A 35 23.21 -4.90 -12.28
N ASP A 36 24.50 -4.59 -12.29
CA ASP A 36 25.11 -3.59 -13.16
C ASP A 36 26.06 -4.30 -14.12
N LEU A 37 25.80 -4.19 -15.43
CA LEU A 37 26.60 -4.77 -16.51
C LEU A 37 27.56 -3.74 -17.14
N GLY A 38 27.68 -2.55 -16.54
CA GLY A 38 28.52 -1.44 -17.00
C GLY A 38 27.73 -0.42 -17.82
N THR A 39 27.18 -0.82 -18.96
CA THR A 39 26.36 0.08 -19.81
C THR A 39 24.87 -0.11 -19.61
N PHE A 40 24.43 -1.17 -18.95
CA PHE A 40 23.02 -1.53 -18.77
C PHE A 40 22.80 -2.13 -17.39
N ALA A 41 21.77 -1.67 -16.68
CA ALA A 41 21.50 -2.06 -15.30
C ALA A 41 20.08 -2.59 -15.14
N HIS A 42 19.92 -3.52 -14.20
CA HIS A 42 18.66 -4.15 -13.83
C HIS A 42 18.41 -4.02 -12.33
N THR A 43 17.15 -3.80 -11.96
CA THR A 43 16.67 -3.92 -10.58
C THR A 43 15.49 -4.88 -10.56
N LEU A 44 15.54 -5.88 -9.68
CA LEU A 44 14.43 -6.78 -9.38
C LEU A 44 14.12 -6.66 -7.89
N SER A 45 12.89 -6.35 -7.52
CA SER A 45 12.47 -6.26 -6.13
C SER A 45 11.14 -6.97 -5.89
N ALA A 46 10.96 -7.47 -4.68
CA ALA A 46 9.69 -7.95 -4.15
C ALA A 46 9.42 -7.20 -2.85
N PHE A 47 8.19 -6.71 -2.68
CA PHE A 47 7.80 -5.93 -1.52
C PHE A 47 6.44 -6.34 -0.97
N GLU A 48 6.26 -6.06 0.32
CA GLU A 48 4.98 -6.06 1.00
C GLU A 48 4.85 -4.76 1.80
N ILE A 49 3.76 -4.04 1.57
CA ILE A 49 3.42 -2.80 2.28
C ILE A 49 2.05 -2.98 2.94
N THR A 50 1.97 -2.80 4.25
CA THR A 50 0.70 -2.77 4.99
C THR A 50 0.42 -1.35 5.45
N LYS A 51 -0.78 -0.86 5.14
CA LYS A 51 -1.24 0.48 5.48
C LYS A 51 -2.55 0.38 6.27
N PRO A 52 -2.61 0.90 7.51
CA PRO A 52 -3.85 0.95 8.26
C PRO A 52 -4.79 2.04 7.71
N ASN A 53 -6.09 1.89 7.96
CA ASN A 53 -7.12 2.84 7.59
C ASN A 53 -8.15 2.97 8.71
N SER A 54 -8.68 4.17 8.90
CA SER A 54 -9.68 4.45 9.93
C SER A 54 -11.08 4.50 9.35
N TYR A 55 -12.06 3.98 10.08
CA TYR A 55 -13.46 4.02 9.68
C TYR A 55 -14.40 4.03 10.88
N LEU A 56 -15.65 4.45 10.62
CA LEU A 56 -16.72 4.38 11.62
C LEU A 56 -17.31 2.96 11.64
N ASP A 57 -17.13 2.26 12.76
CA ASP A 57 -17.55 0.88 12.96
C ASP A 57 -18.94 0.79 13.61
N PRO A 58 -19.99 0.38 12.85
CA PRO A 58 -21.33 0.24 13.37
C PRO A 58 -21.51 -0.99 14.26
N SER A 59 -20.55 -1.92 14.26
CA SER A 59 -20.57 -3.10 15.15
C SER A 59 -20.08 -2.77 16.56
N LYS A 60 -19.28 -1.70 16.72
CA LYS A 60 -18.80 -1.20 18.01
C LYS A 60 -19.63 0.00 18.45
N LEU A 61 -20.74 -0.28 19.15
CA LEU A 61 -21.62 0.76 19.69
C LEU A 61 -21.25 1.13 21.13
N VAL A 62 -21.09 2.42 21.38
CA VAL A 62 -20.96 3.00 22.73
C VAL A 62 -21.95 4.16 22.82
N ASN A 63 -22.81 4.16 23.84
CA ASN A 63 -23.90 5.15 23.99
C ASN A 63 -24.80 5.27 22.74
N ASN A 64 -25.10 4.13 22.09
CA ASN A 64 -25.89 4.05 20.86
C ASN A 64 -25.28 4.79 19.65
N LEU A 65 -23.98 5.10 19.70
CA LEU A 65 -23.21 5.69 18.61
C LEU A 65 -22.13 4.72 18.14
N SER A 66 -21.86 4.70 16.84
CA SER A 66 -20.76 3.93 16.26
C SER A 66 -19.41 4.48 16.69
N THR A 67 -18.43 3.60 16.85
CA THR A 67 -17.09 3.99 17.31
C THR A 67 -16.17 4.16 16.10
N PHE A 68 -15.40 5.23 16.06
CA PHE A 68 -14.36 5.41 15.05
C PHE A 68 -13.15 4.57 15.46
N VAL A 69 -12.62 3.75 14.55
CA VAL A 69 -11.51 2.82 14.81
C VAL A 69 -10.47 2.89 13.69
N SER A 70 -9.22 2.53 13.99
CA SER A 70 -8.13 2.40 13.02
C SER A 70 -7.82 0.93 12.67
N ASP A 71 -8.85 0.09 12.65
CA ASP A 71 -8.73 -1.36 12.48
C ASP A 71 -8.70 -1.81 11.01
N GLY A 72 -8.92 -0.88 10.08
CA GLY A 72 -8.89 -1.15 8.64
C GLY A 72 -7.47 -1.36 8.16
N GLU A 73 -7.29 -2.15 7.12
CA GLU A 73 -5.97 -2.47 6.60
C GLU A 73 -6.04 -2.77 5.09
N GLN A 74 -5.09 -2.18 4.36
CA GLN A 74 -4.79 -2.51 2.99
C GLN A 74 -3.36 -3.06 2.92
N ARG A 75 -3.18 -4.18 2.23
CA ARG A 75 -1.87 -4.79 1.96
C ARG A 75 -1.59 -4.76 0.47
N ASN A 76 -0.46 -4.17 0.10
CA ASN A 76 0.04 -4.18 -1.27
C ASN A 76 1.27 -5.08 -1.34
N ARG A 77 1.16 -6.20 -2.06
CA ARG A 77 2.30 -7.04 -2.42
C ARG A 77 2.67 -6.77 -3.87
N GLY A 78 3.96 -6.75 -4.17
CA GLY A 78 4.37 -6.55 -5.55
C GLY A 78 5.73 -7.11 -5.88
N ILE A 79 5.93 -7.32 -7.17
CA ILE A 79 7.21 -7.66 -7.78
C ILE A 79 7.46 -6.63 -8.88
N GLU A 80 8.64 -6.02 -8.86
CA GLU A 80 9.05 -5.02 -9.83
C GLU A 80 10.35 -5.46 -10.48
N TRP A 81 10.35 -5.47 -11.81
CA TRP A 81 11.55 -5.57 -12.61
C TRP A 81 11.69 -4.30 -13.44
N SER A 82 12.81 -3.61 -13.30
CA SER A 82 13.13 -2.44 -14.13
C SER A 82 14.54 -2.54 -14.68
N PHE A 83 14.77 -1.85 -15.79
CA PHE A 83 16.07 -1.76 -16.43
C PHE A 83 16.27 -0.41 -17.10
N PHE A 84 17.53 0.00 -17.20
CA PHE A 84 17.91 1.23 -17.88
C PHE A 84 19.35 1.17 -18.40
N GLY A 85 19.62 1.86 -19.50
CA GLY A 85 20.96 2.08 -20.03
C GLY A 85 21.07 1.83 -21.54
N SER A 86 22.25 1.40 -21.98
CA SER A 86 22.62 1.10 -23.35
C SER A 86 22.94 -0.40 -23.49
N PRO A 87 21.96 -1.25 -23.87
CA PRO A 87 22.19 -2.68 -24.02
C PRO A 87 23.13 -3.01 -25.19
N ILE A 88 23.15 -2.16 -26.22
CA ILE A 88 24.10 -2.19 -27.34
C ILE A 88 24.53 -0.76 -27.69
N GLU A 89 25.58 -0.63 -28.49
CA GLU A 89 26.06 0.66 -28.98
C GLU A 89 24.96 1.41 -29.73
N HIS A 90 24.87 2.73 -29.51
CA HIS A 90 23.89 3.63 -30.12
C HIS A 90 22.40 3.39 -29.78
N VAL A 91 22.05 2.44 -28.89
CA VAL A 91 20.67 2.19 -28.45
C VAL A 91 20.53 2.47 -26.97
N ARG A 92 19.54 3.30 -26.59
CA ARG A 92 19.15 3.50 -25.18
C ARG A 92 17.79 2.86 -24.93
N LEU A 93 17.70 2.11 -23.84
CA LEU A 93 16.49 1.41 -23.45
C LEU A 93 16.22 1.64 -21.96
N MET A 94 14.96 1.91 -21.63
CA MET A 94 14.48 2.06 -20.26
C MET A 94 13.10 1.44 -20.18
N GLY A 95 12.83 0.68 -19.13
CA GLY A 95 11.53 0.05 -19.03
C GLY A 95 11.42 -0.82 -17.80
N GLY A 96 10.33 -1.57 -17.76
CA GLY A 96 10.07 -2.49 -16.68
C GLY A 96 8.68 -3.08 -16.70
N PHE A 97 8.51 -4.03 -15.80
CA PHE A 97 7.27 -4.71 -15.53
C PHE A 97 7.00 -4.70 -14.03
N THR A 98 5.75 -4.47 -13.66
CA THR A 98 5.29 -4.53 -12.27
C THR A 98 4.07 -5.42 -12.19
N TYR A 99 4.11 -6.37 -11.27
CA TYR A 99 2.93 -7.05 -10.74
C TYR A 99 2.62 -6.47 -9.36
N LEU A 100 1.37 -6.06 -9.16
CA LEU A 100 0.84 -5.54 -7.91
C LEU A 100 -0.41 -6.33 -7.54
N ASP A 101 -0.44 -6.82 -6.30
CA ASP A 101 -1.61 -7.38 -5.66
C ASP A 101 -2.01 -6.47 -4.48
N PRO A 102 -2.90 -5.50 -4.73
CA PRO A 102 -3.37 -4.58 -3.71
C PRO A 102 -4.68 -5.11 -3.11
N GLU A 103 -4.63 -5.61 -1.89
CA GLU A 103 -5.74 -6.28 -1.21
C GLU A 103 -6.24 -5.46 -0.02
N LEU A 104 -7.56 -5.37 0.13
CA LEU A 104 -8.20 -4.84 1.32
C LEU A 104 -8.32 -5.98 2.36
N THR A 105 -7.35 -6.09 3.27
CA THR A 105 -7.27 -7.20 4.23
C THR A 105 -8.22 -7.06 5.40
N LYS A 106 -8.56 -5.83 5.80
CA LYS A 106 -9.55 -5.53 6.83
C LYS A 106 -10.38 -4.32 6.45
N THR A 107 -11.69 -4.47 6.43
CA THR A 107 -12.63 -3.42 6.03
C THR A 107 -13.80 -3.29 7.00
N LYS A 108 -14.51 -2.17 6.90
CA LYS A 108 -15.71 -1.92 7.69
C LYS A 108 -16.70 -3.08 7.56
N SER A 109 -17.01 -3.71 8.69
CA SER A 109 -17.93 -4.84 8.79
C SER A 109 -17.53 -6.05 7.92
N GLY A 110 -16.26 -6.15 7.52
CA GLY A 110 -15.74 -7.22 6.65
C GLY A 110 -16.30 -7.23 5.23
N LYS A 111 -17.02 -6.17 4.83
CA LYS A 111 -17.83 -6.17 3.60
C LYS A 111 -17.01 -6.33 2.32
N ASN A 112 -15.77 -5.85 2.34
CA ASN A 112 -14.87 -5.85 1.19
C ASN A 112 -13.55 -6.55 1.52
N ASP A 113 -13.53 -7.43 2.53
CA ASP A 113 -12.31 -8.17 2.88
C ASP A 113 -11.91 -9.10 1.72
N GLY A 114 -10.62 -9.08 1.36
CA GLY A 114 -10.08 -9.81 0.22
C GLY A 114 -10.35 -9.18 -1.15
N HIS A 115 -11.09 -8.06 -1.22
CA HIS A 115 -11.28 -7.35 -2.48
C HIS A 115 -10.00 -6.62 -2.91
N THR A 116 -9.83 -6.48 -4.22
CA THR A 116 -8.75 -5.68 -4.79
C THR A 116 -9.01 -4.19 -4.57
N ALA A 117 -7.99 -3.44 -4.15
CA ALA A 117 -8.09 -2.00 -3.97
C ALA A 117 -8.40 -1.30 -5.31
N VAL A 118 -9.17 -0.21 -5.24
CA VAL A 118 -9.59 0.53 -6.43
C VAL A 118 -8.45 1.36 -7.03
N ALA A 119 -8.63 1.74 -8.30
CA ALA A 119 -7.79 2.73 -9.02
C ALA A 119 -6.32 2.34 -9.29
N VAL A 120 -5.91 1.11 -8.98
CA VAL A 120 -4.55 0.62 -9.26
C VAL A 120 -4.58 -0.63 -10.15
N PRO A 121 -3.82 -0.65 -11.27
CA PRO A 121 -3.75 -1.84 -12.11
C PRO A 121 -2.88 -2.92 -11.46
N LYS A 122 -3.26 -4.19 -11.62
CA LYS A 122 -2.43 -5.32 -11.15
C LYS A 122 -1.18 -5.53 -11.98
N ASN A 123 -1.22 -5.20 -13.27
CA ASN A 123 -0.10 -5.40 -14.19
C ASN A 123 0.23 -4.08 -14.87
N GLN A 124 1.51 -3.73 -14.90
CA GLN A 124 2.00 -2.60 -15.68
C GLN A 124 3.26 -3.02 -16.43
N ALA A 125 3.35 -2.63 -17.69
CA ALA A 125 4.54 -2.77 -18.52
C ALA A 125 4.83 -1.43 -19.20
N LYS A 126 6.09 -1.01 -19.22
CA LYS A 126 6.57 0.19 -19.91
C LYS A 126 7.91 -0.11 -20.57
N LEU A 127 8.11 0.47 -21.74
CA LEU A 127 9.34 0.40 -22.52
C LEU A 127 9.54 1.71 -23.29
#